data_AF-A0A9P5RJT9-F1
#
_entry.id   AF-A0A9P5RJT9-F1
#
_cell.length_a   1.000
_cell.length_b   1.000
_cell.length_c   1.000
_cell.angle_alpha   90.00
_cell.angle_beta   90.00
_cell.angle_gamma   90.00
#
_symmetry.space_group_name_H-M   'P 1'
#
loop_
_entity.id
_entity.type
_entity.pdbx_description
1 polymer ?
#
loop_
_entity_poly.entity_id
_entity_poly.type
_entity_poly.pdbx_seq_one_letter_code
_entity_poly.pdbx_strand_id
1 'polypeptide(L)'
;MANKRQMTFEANENVLCFHGPLLYEAKILKTDWRVLDPPHGEEGPAYLVHYRGWKQTWDEWVPESRALKMNEANLAKQASLKESYPGKKKAVPKTTGMTESSDRGKKRAKDTSVDKEEEFTKRPEIKVPIPDSLKAQLVDDWENITKHQQLVPLPRTPNVVQILDMYRDSKKDKKGKSDEIFQEVLSGIKTYFDKCLGNLLLYRFERQQYVDIRKRNTGKEDSEIYGGEHLLRLFVQFPMLIAHTQMDQDSINALRENLVDVLKWMQKNHKELLLSEYENASPAYQSIVKS
;
A
#
# COMPACT_ATOMS: atom_id res chain seq x y z
N MET A 1 24.12 -33.34 -22.23
CA MET A 1 24.13 -31.97 -22.80
C MET A 1 23.57 -31.05 -21.73
N ALA A 2 24.33 -30.06 -21.27
CA ALA A 2 23.88 -29.15 -20.21
C ALA A 2 22.72 -28.30 -20.73
N ASN A 3 21.60 -28.29 -20.00
CA ASN A 3 20.42 -27.50 -20.33
C ASN A 3 20.81 -26.02 -20.21
N LYS A 4 20.96 -25.33 -21.34
CA LYS A 4 21.46 -23.95 -21.37
C LYS A 4 20.34 -23.06 -20.84
N ARG A 5 20.52 -22.51 -19.63
CA ARG A 5 19.61 -21.52 -19.02
C ARG A 5 19.40 -20.39 -20.03
N GLN A 6 18.20 -20.29 -20.60
CA GLN A 6 17.88 -19.32 -21.67
C GLN A 6 17.17 -18.10 -21.05
N MET A 7 17.60 -16.91 -21.45
CA MET A 7 16.88 -15.66 -21.13
C MET A 7 15.90 -15.35 -22.26
N THR A 8 14.70 -14.91 -21.89
CA THR A 8 13.65 -14.52 -22.86
C THR A 8 13.90 -13.13 -23.44
N PHE A 9 14.61 -12.28 -22.71
CA PHE A 9 14.97 -10.94 -23.12
C PHE A 9 16.47 -10.67 -23.00
N GLU A 10 16.98 -9.74 -23.80
CA GLU A 10 18.41 -9.42 -23.86
C GLU A 10 18.74 -8.04 -23.25
N ALA A 11 19.99 -7.87 -22.82
CA ALA A 11 20.46 -6.56 -22.38
C ALA A 11 20.41 -5.56 -23.54
N ASN A 12 19.94 -4.35 -23.25
CA ASN A 12 19.60 -3.27 -24.17
C ASN A 12 18.30 -3.45 -24.99
N GLU A 13 17.53 -4.51 -24.79
CA GLU A 13 16.23 -4.68 -25.45
C GLU A 13 15.17 -3.71 -24.87
N ASN A 14 14.32 -3.17 -25.74
CA ASN A 14 13.16 -2.36 -25.33
C ASN A 14 11.96 -3.27 -25.10
N VAL A 15 11.32 -3.12 -23.94
CA VAL A 15 10.21 -3.96 -23.48
C VAL A 15 9.10 -3.10 -22.90
N LEU A 16 7.93 -3.70 -22.74
CA LEU A 16 6.86 -3.17 -21.91
C LEU A 16 6.94 -3.86 -20.55
N CYS A 17 7.17 -3.09 -19.49
CA CYS A 17 7.32 -3.62 -18.14
C CYS A 17 6.18 -3.15 -17.24
N PHE A 18 5.61 -4.07 -16.47
CA PHE A 18 4.61 -3.75 -15.46
C PHE A 18 5.26 -3.00 -14.30
N HIS A 19 4.67 -1.87 -13.92
CA HIS A 19 4.93 -1.23 -12.63
C HIS A 19 3.57 -0.90 -11.99
N GLY A 20 3.25 -1.60 -10.90
CA GLY A 20 1.86 -1.67 -10.42
C GLY A 20 0.93 -2.28 -11.48
N PRO A 21 -0.30 -1.76 -11.66
CA PRO A 21 -1.27 -2.32 -12.62
C PRO A 21 -1.03 -1.90 -14.08
N LEU A 22 -0.09 -0.98 -14.33
CA LEU A 22 0.11 -0.39 -15.65
C LEU A 22 1.39 -0.90 -16.33
N LEU A 23 1.38 -0.93 -17.65
CA LEU A 23 2.54 -1.19 -18.50
C LEU A 23 3.23 0.11 -18.89
N TYR A 24 4.54 0.16 -18.71
CA TYR A 24 5.39 1.27 -19.11
C TYR A 24 6.45 0.81 -20.10
N GLU A 25 6.87 1.71 -20.99
CA GLU A 25 8.04 1.47 -21.83
C GLU A 25 9.29 1.43 -20.95
N ALA A 26 10.09 0.39 -21.10
CA ALA A 26 11.33 0.21 -20.35
C ALA A 26 12.43 -0.36 -21.25
N LYS A 27 13.67 -0.20 -20.81
CA LYS A 27 14.85 -0.80 -21.42
C LYS A 27 15.51 -1.74 -20.42
N ILE A 28 15.86 -2.94 -20.88
CA ILE A 28 16.63 -3.88 -20.07
C ILE A 28 18.08 -3.41 -20.03
N LEU A 29 18.61 -3.18 -18.84
CA LEU A 29 20.00 -2.80 -18.63
C LEU A 29 20.89 -4.03 -18.46
N LYS A 30 20.43 -5.01 -17.68
CA LYS A 30 21.16 -6.24 -17.35
C LYS A 30 20.23 -7.44 -17.25
N THR A 31 20.76 -8.61 -17.54
CA THR A 31 20.08 -9.91 -17.39
C THR A 31 20.91 -10.75 -16.41
N ASP A 32 20.26 -11.45 -15.49
CA ASP A 32 20.96 -12.34 -14.54
C ASP A 32 20.02 -13.42 -13.98
N TRP A 33 20.57 -14.56 -13.55
CA TRP A 33 19.82 -15.55 -12.78
C TRP A 33 20.02 -15.27 -11.30
N ARG A 34 18.94 -14.92 -10.59
CA ARG A 34 19.02 -14.55 -9.18
C ARG A 34 17.71 -14.77 -8.45
N VAL A 35 17.82 -14.80 -7.12
CA VAL A 35 16.67 -14.80 -6.22
C VAL A 35 16.25 -13.35 -5.99
N LEU A 36 15.05 -12.98 -6.44
CA LEU A 36 14.53 -11.61 -6.28
C LEU A 36 13.90 -11.33 -4.91
N ASP A 37 13.46 -12.37 -4.19
CA ASP A 37 12.85 -12.24 -2.87
C ASP A 37 13.53 -13.14 -1.81
N PRO A 38 14.77 -12.84 -1.38
CA PRO A 38 15.43 -13.64 -0.35
C PRO A 38 14.75 -13.46 1.03
N PRO A 39 14.55 -14.53 1.83
CA PRO A 39 15.03 -15.91 1.64
C PRO A 39 14.03 -16.88 0.98
N HIS A 40 12.83 -16.42 0.59
CA HIS A 40 11.72 -17.28 0.17
C HIS A 40 11.56 -17.44 -1.36
N GLY A 41 12.36 -16.72 -2.15
CA GLY A 41 12.30 -16.74 -3.61
C GLY A 41 13.14 -17.84 -4.25
N GLU A 42 12.69 -18.32 -5.40
CA GLU A 42 13.46 -19.26 -6.23
C GLU A 42 14.45 -18.50 -7.13
N GLU A 43 15.57 -19.15 -7.47
CA GLU A 43 16.53 -18.61 -8.44
C GLU A 43 15.89 -18.67 -9.84
N GLY A 44 15.66 -17.50 -10.44
CA GLY A 44 15.02 -17.40 -11.75
C GLY A 44 15.63 -16.32 -12.63
N PRO A 45 15.20 -16.23 -13.91
CA PRO A 45 15.62 -15.18 -14.81
C PRO A 45 15.11 -13.82 -14.32
N ALA A 46 16.03 -12.89 -14.13
CA ALA A 46 15.77 -11.55 -13.68
C ALA A 46 16.38 -10.51 -14.62
N TYR A 47 15.71 -9.37 -14.71
CA TYR A 47 16.03 -8.30 -15.64
C TYR A 47 16.09 -6.98 -14.87
N LEU A 48 17.21 -6.27 -14.94
CA LEU A 48 17.31 -4.91 -14.44
C LEU A 48 16.67 -3.98 -15.47
N VAL A 49 15.56 -3.35 -15.14
CA VAL A 49 14.81 -2.50 -16.06
C VAL A 49 14.95 -1.03 -15.70
N HIS A 50 15.06 -0.18 -16.73
CA HIS A 50 14.97 1.27 -16.61
C HIS A 50 13.75 1.77 -17.37
N TYR A 51 12.85 2.47 -16.68
CA TYR A 51 11.63 2.99 -17.28
C TYR A 51 11.88 4.29 -18.03
N ARG A 52 11.30 4.40 -19.23
CA ARG A 52 11.46 5.57 -20.09
C ARG A 52 10.87 6.81 -19.42
N GLY A 53 11.71 7.83 -19.21
CA GLY A 53 11.33 9.10 -18.60
C GLY A 53 11.33 9.09 -17.06
N TRP A 54 11.79 8.01 -16.43
CA TRP A 54 11.88 7.90 -14.98
C TRP A 54 13.33 8.16 -14.51
N LYS A 55 13.51 8.50 -13.23
CA LYS A 55 14.86 8.67 -12.65
C LYS A 55 15.51 7.30 -12.47
N GLN A 56 16.84 7.20 -12.62
CA GLN A 56 17.62 5.95 -12.41
C GLN A 56 17.45 5.34 -11.01
N THR A 57 17.05 6.15 -10.01
CA THR A 57 16.74 5.65 -8.65
C THR A 57 15.55 4.69 -8.62
N TRP A 58 14.79 4.59 -9.72
CA TRP A 58 13.66 3.67 -9.87
C TRP A 58 14.01 2.41 -10.67
N ASP A 59 15.29 2.23 -11.03
CA ASP A 59 15.73 1.02 -11.71
C ASP A 59 15.61 -0.17 -10.75
N GLU A 60 14.96 -1.23 -11.19
CA GLU A 60 14.64 -2.38 -10.36
C GLU A 60 14.90 -3.68 -11.10
N TRP A 61 15.21 -4.74 -10.33
CA TRP A 61 15.27 -6.09 -10.86
C TRP A 61 13.87 -6.70 -10.84
N VAL A 62 13.41 -7.16 -12.00
CA VAL A 62 12.07 -7.74 -12.17
C VAL A 62 12.17 -9.17 -12.70
N PRO A 63 11.23 -10.06 -12.32
CA PRO A 63 11.15 -11.39 -12.91
C PRO A 63 10.65 -11.30 -14.36
N GLU A 64 10.86 -12.38 -15.12
CA GLU A 64 10.39 -12.49 -16.51
C GLU A 64 8.89 -12.17 -16.67
N SER A 65 8.06 -12.59 -15.73
CA SER A 65 6.59 -12.39 -15.77
C SER A 65 6.16 -10.91 -15.82
N ARG A 66 7.04 -9.98 -15.42
CA ARG A 66 6.76 -8.53 -15.44
C ARG A 66 7.16 -7.83 -16.73
N ALA A 67 7.89 -8.48 -17.62
CA ALA A 67 8.33 -7.90 -18.89
C ALA A 67 7.59 -8.55 -20.06
N LEU A 68 7.22 -7.74 -21.05
CA LEU A 68 6.54 -8.16 -22.27
C LEU A 68 7.29 -7.61 -23.49
N LYS A 69 7.34 -8.40 -24.57
CA LYS A 69 7.94 -7.94 -25.83
C LYS A 69 7.17 -6.76 -26.41
N MET A 70 7.90 -5.87 -27.07
CA MET A 70 7.34 -4.73 -27.78
C MET A 70 6.65 -5.20 -29.08
N ASN A 71 5.40 -5.63 -28.98
CA ASN A 71 4.58 -6.05 -30.11
C ASN A 71 3.20 -5.37 -30.08
N GLU A 72 2.48 -5.44 -31.20
CA GLU A 72 1.19 -4.75 -31.38
C GLU A 72 0.14 -5.20 -30.35
N ALA A 73 0.08 -6.50 -30.03
CA ALA A 73 -0.83 -7.04 -29.02
C ALA A 73 -0.56 -6.47 -27.61
N ASN A 74 0.71 -6.35 -27.22
CA ASN A 74 1.09 -5.82 -25.91
C ASN A 74 0.94 -4.29 -25.83
N LEU A 75 1.10 -3.58 -26.96
CA LEU A 75 0.78 -2.16 -27.06
C LEU A 75 -0.73 -1.91 -26.91
N ALA A 76 -1.57 -2.75 -27.53
CA ALA A 76 -3.02 -2.70 -27.33
C ALA A 76 -3.39 -3.03 -25.86
N LYS A 77 -2.68 -3.97 -25.23
CA LYS A 77 -2.81 -4.26 -23.79
C LYS A 77 -2.43 -3.06 -22.93
N GLN A 78 -1.35 -2.34 -23.27
CA GLN A 78 -0.98 -1.12 -22.58
C GLN A 78 -2.07 -0.03 -22.71
N ALA A 79 -2.63 0.15 -23.92
CA ALA A 79 -3.67 1.13 -24.18
C ALA A 79 -4.96 0.83 -23.40
N SER A 80 -5.43 -0.42 -23.44
CA SER A 80 -6.62 -0.87 -22.70
C SER A 80 -6.42 -0.79 -21.17
N LEU A 81 -5.22 -1.09 -20.66
CA LEU A 81 -4.89 -0.89 -19.23
C LEU A 81 -4.92 0.59 -18.83
N LYS A 82 -4.44 1.50 -19.69
CA LYS A 82 -4.53 2.95 -19.46
C LYS A 82 -5.96 3.47 -19.49
N GLU A 83 -6.82 2.90 -20.34
CA GLU A 83 -8.22 3.30 -20.46
C GLU A 83 -9.07 2.78 -19.28
N SER A 84 -8.82 1.54 -18.84
CA SER A 84 -9.47 0.93 -17.67
C SER A 84 -9.03 1.52 -16.33
N TYR A 85 -7.85 2.16 -16.27
CA TYR A 85 -7.36 2.91 -15.12
C TYR A 85 -7.29 4.43 -15.41
N PRO A 86 -8.44 5.13 -15.48
CA PRO A 86 -8.42 6.57 -15.66
C PRO A 86 -7.85 7.23 -14.39
N GLY A 87 -6.66 7.82 -14.53
CA GLY A 87 -6.12 8.75 -13.54
C GLY A 87 -7.15 9.86 -13.29
N LYS A 88 -7.43 10.16 -12.01
CA LYS A 88 -8.38 11.19 -11.58
C LYS A 88 -8.22 12.49 -12.41
N LYS A 89 -9.16 12.73 -13.33
CA LYS A 89 -9.50 14.06 -13.84
C LYS A 89 -10.98 14.29 -13.63
N LYS A 90 -11.32 15.43 -13.01
CA LYS A 90 -12.68 15.94 -12.80
C LYS A 90 -13.34 16.23 -14.17
N ALA A 91 -14.54 15.72 -14.42
CA ALA A 91 -15.57 16.35 -15.26
C ALA A 91 -16.95 15.69 -15.07
N VAL A 92 -17.98 16.51 -15.23
CA VAL A 92 -19.42 16.39 -14.92
C VAL A 92 -20.17 15.63 -16.04
N PRO A 93 -21.34 14.99 -15.81
CA PRO A 93 -21.85 13.93 -16.67
C PRO A 93 -22.65 14.46 -17.88
N LYS A 94 -22.65 13.68 -18.97
CA LYS A 94 -23.70 13.71 -20.00
C LYS A 94 -24.11 12.29 -20.41
N THR A 95 -25.42 12.11 -20.36
CA THR A 95 -26.26 10.97 -20.76
C THR A 95 -26.24 10.72 -22.27
N THR A 96 -26.27 9.44 -22.71
CA THR A 96 -27.34 8.82 -23.56
C THR A 96 -27.01 7.38 -23.98
N GLY A 97 -27.89 6.42 -23.59
CA GLY A 97 -28.68 5.56 -24.50
C GLY A 97 -28.06 4.41 -25.31
N MET A 98 -28.31 3.18 -24.83
CA MET A 98 -28.59 1.87 -25.48
C MET A 98 -28.05 1.49 -26.88
N THR A 99 -27.50 0.27 -27.01
CA THR A 99 -28.22 -0.95 -27.49
C THR A 99 -27.36 -2.22 -27.44
N GLU A 100 -28.05 -3.36 -27.34
CA GLU A 100 -27.60 -4.74 -27.07
C GLU A 100 -27.00 -5.47 -28.30
N SER A 101 -26.22 -6.55 -28.06
CA SER A 101 -26.63 -7.95 -28.38
C SER A 101 -25.45 -8.93 -28.63
N SER A 102 -25.55 -10.09 -27.95
CA SER A 102 -25.24 -11.48 -28.40
C SER A 102 -23.77 -11.90 -28.72
N ASP A 103 -23.29 -13.14 -28.65
CA ASP A 103 -23.78 -14.47 -28.21
C ASP A 103 -22.54 -15.38 -27.93
N ARG A 104 -22.82 -16.50 -27.26
CA ARG A 104 -22.04 -17.64 -26.74
C ARG A 104 -20.84 -18.20 -27.55
N GLY A 105 -19.89 -18.75 -26.79
CA GLY A 105 -18.98 -19.83 -27.24
C GLY A 105 -18.32 -20.57 -26.05
N LYS A 106 -18.46 -21.89 -25.99
CA LYS A 106 -18.17 -22.79 -24.85
C LYS A 106 -17.07 -23.80 -25.23
N LYS A 107 -16.00 -23.99 -24.42
CA LYS A 107 -15.39 -25.31 -24.05
C LYS A 107 -13.98 -25.25 -23.39
N ARG A 108 -13.95 -25.75 -22.14
CA ARG A 108 -13.08 -26.78 -21.51
C ARG A 108 -11.56 -26.58 -21.30
N ALA A 109 -11.24 -26.50 -20.00
CA ALA A 109 -10.37 -27.36 -19.18
C ALA A 109 -8.86 -27.05 -19.05
N LYS A 110 -8.39 -27.12 -17.78
CA LYS A 110 -7.01 -27.08 -17.25
C LYS A 110 -6.51 -25.64 -17.04
N ASP A 111 -6.22 -25.14 -15.84
CA ASP A 111 -5.34 -25.68 -14.80
C ASP A 111 -5.62 -25.00 -13.44
N THR A 112 -5.41 -25.69 -12.32
CA THR A 112 -5.87 -25.33 -10.95
C THR A 112 -4.92 -24.42 -10.18
N SER A 113 -4.16 -23.57 -10.89
CA SER A 113 -3.25 -22.57 -10.30
C SER A 113 -3.72 -21.12 -10.51
N VAL A 114 -4.63 -20.87 -11.45
CA VAL A 114 -5.08 -19.53 -11.85
C VAL A 114 -6.24 -19.02 -10.97
N ASP A 115 -6.97 -19.91 -10.29
CA ASP A 115 -8.10 -19.52 -9.44
C ASP A 115 -7.71 -18.63 -8.26
N LYS A 116 -6.48 -18.76 -7.71
CA LYS A 116 -6.01 -17.90 -6.62
C LYS A 116 -5.65 -16.47 -7.07
N GLU A 117 -5.22 -16.29 -8.32
CA GLU A 117 -4.89 -14.98 -8.90
C GLU A 117 -6.13 -14.29 -9.51
N GLU A 118 -7.07 -15.06 -10.06
CA GLU A 118 -8.37 -14.53 -10.50
C GLU A 118 -9.25 -14.06 -9.33
N GLU A 119 -9.13 -14.70 -8.16
CA GLU A 119 -9.83 -14.24 -6.95
C GLU A 119 -9.24 -12.92 -6.42
N PHE A 120 -7.93 -12.69 -6.63
CA PHE A 120 -7.27 -11.43 -6.29
C PHE A 120 -7.72 -10.27 -7.19
N THR A 121 -7.98 -10.53 -8.47
CA THR A 121 -8.43 -9.51 -9.45
C THR A 121 -9.93 -9.24 -9.42
N LYS A 122 -10.75 -10.10 -8.80
CA LYS A 122 -12.20 -9.90 -8.62
C LYS A 122 -12.57 -9.24 -7.28
N ARG A 123 -11.62 -9.06 -6.36
CA ARG A 123 -11.92 -8.45 -5.05
C ARG A 123 -12.14 -6.94 -5.23
N PRO A 124 -13.24 -6.37 -4.72
CA PRO A 124 -13.51 -4.95 -4.83
C PRO A 124 -12.34 -4.15 -4.22
N GLU A 125 -11.67 -3.33 -5.03
CA GLU A 125 -10.60 -2.45 -4.58
C GLU A 125 -11.20 -1.33 -3.72
N ILE A 126 -11.15 -1.49 -2.39
CA ILE A 126 -11.75 -0.52 -1.46
C ILE A 126 -10.84 0.70 -1.37
N LYS A 127 -11.18 1.76 -2.11
CA LYS A 127 -10.44 3.02 -2.05
C LYS A 127 -10.93 3.86 -0.88
N VAL A 128 -10.13 3.94 0.18
CA VAL A 128 -10.34 4.92 1.26
C VAL A 128 -9.70 6.25 0.83
N PRO A 129 -10.48 7.29 0.46
CA PRO A 129 -9.90 8.56 0.02
C PRO A 129 -9.27 9.31 1.20
N ILE A 130 -7.94 9.39 1.20
CA ILE A 130 -7.20 10.22 2.16
C ILE A 130 -7.23 11.69 1.71
N PRO A 131 -7.57 12.65 2.58
CA PRO A 131 -7.50 14.09 2.30
C PRO A 131 -6.09 14.55 1.90
N ASP A 132 -5.99 15.54 1.00
CA ASP A 132 -4.69 15.96 0.44
C ASP A 132 -3.75 16.59 1.48
N SER A 133 -4.29 17.22 2.52
CA SER A 133 -3.53 17.72 3.68
C SER A 133 -2.84 16.58 4.42
N LEU A 134 -3.56 15.49 4.70
CA LEU A 134 -3.01 14.30 5.34
C LEU A 134 -2.04 13.54 4.43
N LYS A 135 -2.23 13.60 3.10
CA LYS A 135 -1.23 13.08 2.16
C LYS A 135 0.07 13.88 2.21
N ALA A 136 -0.01 15.21 2.28
CA ALA A 136 1.19 16.04 2.43
C ALA A 136 1.93 15.65 3.71
N GLN A 137 1.21 15.48 4.82
CA GLN A 137 1.79 14.99 6.08
C GLN A 137 2.45 13.61 5.96
N LEU A 138 1.88 12.68 5.19
CA LEU A 138 2.50 11.38 4.93
C LEU A 138 3.78 11.48 4.08
N VAL A 139 3.83 12.43 3.16
CA VAL A 139 5.05 12.71 2.37
C VAL A 139 6.12 13.30 3.29
N ASP A 140 5.76 14.28 4.13
CA ASP A 140 6.67 14.90 5.10
C ASP A 140 7.20 13.87 6.11
N ASP A 141 6.32 13.01 6.67
CA ASP A 141 6.67 11.90 7.55
C ASP A 141 7.69 10.94 6.91
N TRP A 142 7.43 10.53 5.67
CA TRP A 142 8.36 9.70 4.91
C TRP A 142 9.72 10.38 4.70
N GLU A 143 9.75 11.67 4.34
CA GLU A 143 11.00 12.40 4.14
C GLU A 143 11.78 12.56 5.45
N ASN A 144 11.12 12.91 6.55
CA ASN A 144 11.74 13.08 7.85
C ASN A 144 12.43 11.80 8.33
N ILE A 145 11.80 10.64 8.15
CA ILE A 145 12.37 9.38 8.62
C ILE A 145 13.41 8.82 7.66
N THR A 146 13.12 8.84 6.36
CA THR A 146 13.99 8.14 5.39
C THR A 146 15.14 9.00 4.87
N LYS A 147 14.96 10.31 4.76
CA LYS A 147 15.99 11.24 4.26
C LYS A 147 16.67 12.00 5.38
N HIS A 148 15.89 12.55 6.31
CA HIS A 148 16.43 13.39 7.39
C HIS A 148 16.90 12.59 8.61
N GLN A 149 16.68 11.27 8.63
CA GLN A 149 17.09 10.37 9.72
C GLN A 149 16.53 10.81 11.09
N GLN A 150 15.29 11.30 11.07
CA GLN A 150 14.55 11.69 12.25
C GLN A 150 13.61 10.58 12.70
N LEU A 151 13.21 10.63 13.96
CA LEU A 151 12.31 9.67 14.57
C LEU A 151 11.22 10.40 15.33
N VAL A 152 10.03 9.82 15.31
CA VAL A 152 8.95 10.23 16.18
C VAL A 152 9.34 9.89 17.63
N PRO A 153 9.28 10.84 18.58
CA PRO A 153 9.57 10.55 19.98
C PRO A 153 8.53 9.59 20.57
N LEU A 154 8.99 8.54 21.24
CA LEU A 154 8.14 7.52 21.86
C LEU A 154 8.43 7.43 23.37
N PRO A 155 7.42 7.21 24.23
CA PRO A 155 5.99 7.04 23.91
C PRO A 155 5.30 8.35 23.47
N ARG A 156 4.32 8.26 22.58
CA ARG A 156 3.58 9.42 22.07
C ARG A 156 2.42 9.82 22.98
N THR A 157 2.08 11.11 22.95
CA THR A 157 0.90 11.70 23.59
C THR A 157 0.34 12.79 22.65
N PRO A 158 -0.92 12.68 22.19
CA PRO A 158 -1.82 11.55 22.41
C PRO A 158 -1.35 10.27 21.69
N ASN A 159 -1.51 9.10 22.33
CA ASN A 159 -1.29 7.80 21.70
C ASN A 159 -2.53 7.33 20.92
N VAL A 160 -2.43 6.26 20.12
CA VAL A 160 -3.56 5.78 19.28
C VAL A 160 -4.82 5.52 20.11
N VAL A 161 -4.71 4.90 21.28
CA VAL A 161 -5.88 4.67 22.16
C VAL A 161 -6.55 6.00 22.52
N GLN A 162 -5.77 6.98 22.96
CA GLN A 162 -6.27 8.32 23.31
C GLN A 162 -6.88 9.03 22.10
N ILE A 163 -6.29 8.90 20.91
CA ILE A 163 -6.81 9.49 19.66
C ILE A 163 -8.18 8.89 19.32
N LEU A 164 -8.34 7.57 19.42
CA LEU A 164 -9.61 6.91 19.16
C LEU A 164 -10.67 7.27 20.22
N ASP A 165 -10.27 7.41 21.48
CA ASP A 165 -11.15 7.88 22.55
C ASP A 165 -11.61 9.34 22.35
N MET A 166 -10.69 10.23 21.95
CA MET A 166 -11.01 11.63 21.61
C MET A 166 -11.99 11.70 20.43
N TYR A 167 -11.81 10.85 19.42
CA TYR A 167 -12.72 10.78 18.29
C TYR A 167 -14.10 10.24 18.71
N ARG A 168 -14.16 9.17 19.50
CA ARG A 168 -15.41 8.65 20.08
C ARG A 168 -16.15 9.76 20.83
N ASP A 169 -15.44 10.51 21.66
CA ASP A 169 -16.05 11.55 22.47
C ASP A 169 -16.58 12.72 21.64
N SER A 170 -15.97 13.00 20.49
CA SER A 170 -16.48 13.99 19.52
C SER A 170 -17.80 13.58 18.84
N LYS A 171 -18.23 12.32 18.98
CA LYS A 171 -19.42 11.74 18.33
C LYS A 171 -20.57 11.39 19.28
N LYS A 172 -20.39 11.58 20.60
CA LYS A 172 -21.32 11.15 21.67
C LYS A 172 -22.77 11.68 21.57
N ASP A 173 -23.06 12.65 20.71
CA ASP A 173 -24.41 13.20 20.52
C ASP A 173 -25.34 12.33 19.63
N LYS A 174 -24.87 11.20 19.07
CA LYS A 174 -25.67 10.33 18.18
C LYS A 174 -25.85 8.91 18.75
N LYS A 175 -26.79 8.71 19.67
CA LYS A 175 -27.15 7.38 20.21
C LYS A 175 -28.09 6.61 19.26
N GLY A 176 -27.72 5.39 18.85
CA GLY A 176 -28.54 4.47 18.04
C GLY A 176 -27.75 3.23 17.57
N LYS A 177 -28.35 2.36 16.73
CA LYS A 177 -27.70 1.16 16.14
C LYS A 177 -26.41 1.46 15.36
N SER A 178 -26.25 2.71 14.90
CA SER A 178 -25.02 3.22 14.30
C SER A 178 -23.84 3.29 15.28
N ASP A 179 -24.09 3.33 16.59
CA ASP A 179 -23.07 3.42 17.63
C ASP A 179 -22.38 2.07 17.86
N GLU A 180 -23.11 0.95 17.79
CA GLU A 180 -22.51 -0.40 17.92
C GLU A 180 -21.50 -0.68 16.79
N ILE A 181 -21.90 -0.45 15.55
CA ILE A 181 -21.02 -0.58 14.37
C ILE A 181 -19.82 0.38 14.51
N PHE A 182 -20.06 1.59 15.01
CA PHE A 182 -18.99 2.56 15.24
C PHE A 182 -17.97 2.06 16.27
N GLN A 183 -18.41 1.52 17.41
CA GLN A 183 -17.51 0.93 18.41
C GLN A 183 -16.72 -0.26 17.84
N GLU A 184 -17.38 -1.12 17.05
CA GLU A 184 -16.73 -2.23 16.37
C GLU A 184 -15.64 -1.75 15.41
N VAL A 185 -15.90 -0.69 14.64
CA VAL A 185 -14.90 -0.09 13.74
C VAL A 185 -13.71 0.46 14.52
N LEU A 186 -13.92 1.18 15.63
CA LEU A 186 -12.81 1.71 16.44
C LEU A 186 -11.96 0.59 17.06
N SER A 187 -12.61 -0.44 17.60
CA SER A 187 -11.96 -1.63 18.12
C SER A 187 -11.17 -2.36 17.03
N GLY A 188 -11.74 -2.43 15.82
CA GLY A 188 -11.08 -2.95 14.63
C GLY A 188 -9.82 -2.17 14.27
N ILE A 189 -9.91 -0.84 14.17
CA ILE A 189 -8.76 0.02 13.86
C ILE A 189 -7.62 -0.20 14.87
N LYS A 190 -7.94 -0.22 16.17
CA LYS A 190 -6.96 -0.51 17.23
C LYS A 190 -6.31 -1.88 17.03
N THR A 191 -7.11 -2.93 16.83
CA THR A 191 -6.62 -4.29 16.64
C THR A 191 -5.75 -4.43 15.40
N TYR A 192 -6.13 -3.79 14.29
CA TYR A 192 -5.33 -3.78 13.07
C TYR A 192 -4.03 -3.02 13.28
N PHE A 193 -4.06 -1.91 14.00
CA PHE A 193 -2.86 -1.14 14.34
C PHE A 193 -1.86 -2.02 15.12
N ASP A 194 -2.30 -2.64 16.20
CA ASP A 194 -1.47 -3.49 17.06
C ASP A 194 -0.87 -4.68 16.29
N LYS A 195 -1.60 -5.26 15.33
CA LYS A 195 -1.11 -6.38 14.50
C LYS A 195 -0.20 -5.92 13.35
N CYS A 196 -0.44 -4.74 12.79
CA CYS A 196 0.24 -4.29 11.58
C CYS A 196 1.48 -3.46 11.87
N LEU A 197 1.59 -2.81 13.03
CA LEU A 197 2.67 -1.87 13.31
C LEU A 197 4.05 -2.48 13.05
N GLY A 198 4.35 -3.56 13.77
CA GLY A 198 5.64 -4.25 13.71
C GLY A 198 5.98 -4.85 12.35
N ASN A 199 5.05 -5.01 11.41
CA ASN A 199 5.31 -5.69 10.14
C ASN A 199 5.19 -4.75 8.93
N LEU A 200 4.16 -3.90 8.91
CA LEU A 200 3.72 -3.14 7.74
C LEU A 200 3.89 -1.62 7.87
N LEU A 201 3.86 -1.06 9.08
CA LEU A 201 3.73 0.40 9.25
C LEU A 201 5.06 1.12 9.53
N LEU A 202 6.11 0.37 9.89
CA LEU A 202 7.42 0.93 10.24
C LEU A 202 8.38 0.92 9.05
N TYR A 203 9.03 2.07 8.82
CA TYR A 203 10.13 2.17 7.89
C TYR A 203 11.36 1.44 8.43
N ARG A 204 12.30 1.09 7.52
CA ARG A 204 13.54 0.39 7.89
C ARG A 204 14.31 1.13 9.00
N PHE A 205 14.34 2.46 8.96
CA PHE A 205 15.06 3.28 9.94
C PHE A 205 14.46 3.26 11.35
N GLU A 206 13.15 2.98 11.49
CA GLU A 206 12.45 2.92 12.79
C GLU A 206 12.56 1.55 13.47
N ARG A 207 13.05 0.52 12.77
CA ARG A 207 13.05 -0.86 13.27
C ARG A 207 13.85 -1.03 14.56
N GLN A 208 14.98 -0.35 14.68
CA GLN A 208 15.78 -0.39 15.91
C GLN A 208 15.04 0.30 17.07
N GLN A 209 14.41 1.46 16.83
CA GLN A 209 13.58 2.15 17.82
C GLN A 209 12.43 1.25 18.31
N TYR A 210 11.80 0.49 17.40
CA TYR A 210 10.77 -0.49 17.77
C TYR A 210 11.30 -1.58 18.69
N VAL A 211 12.46 -2.17 18.39
CA VAL A 211 13.08 -3.18 19.26
C VAL A 211 13.36 -2.60 20.66
N ASP A 212 13.90 -1.39 20.72
CA ASP A 212 14.26 -0.73 21.98
C ASP A 212 13.02 -0.36 22.80
N ILE A 213 11.97 0.17 22.16
CA ILE A 213 10.75 0.59 22.87
C ILE A 213 9.95 -0.60 23.38
N ARG A 214 9.91 -1.72 22.63
CA ARG A 214 9.26 -2.98 23.06
C ARG A 214 9.96 -3.60 24.26
N LYS A 215 11.29 -3.50 24.35
CA LYS A 215 12.06 -3.94 25.53
C LYS A 215 11.78 -3.08 26.76
N ARG A 216 11.59 -1.77 26.59
CA ARG A 216 11.32 -0.82 27.69
C ARG A 216 9.86 -0.84 28.17
N ASN A 217 8.93 -1.18 27.28
CA ASN A 217 7.48 -1.19 27.55
C ASN A 217 6.89 -2.60 27.43
N THR A 218 7.49 -3.56 28.12
CA THR A 218 6.98 -4.94 28.14
C THR A 218 5.56 -4.97 28.68
N GLY A 219 4.64 -5.58 27.93
CA GLY A 219 3.24 -5.75 28.32
C GLY A 219 2.28 -4.64 27.84
N LYS A 220 2.80 -3.56 27.23
CA LYS A 220 1.95 -2.57 26.55
C LYS A 220 1.68 -2.96 25.10
N GLU A 221 0.51 -2.57 24.62
CA GLU A 221 0.16 -2.69 23.21
C GLU A 221 0.75 -1.54 22.42
N ASP A 222 0.93 -1.75 21.12
CA ASP A 222 1.57 -0.80 20.23
C ASP A 222 0.75 0.50 20.11
N SER A 223 -0.59 0.37 20.16
CA SER A 223 -1.55 1.48 20.21
C SER A 223 -1.44 2.36 21.46
N GLU A 224 -0.82 1.86 22.54
CA GLU A 224 -0.59 2.64 23.77
C GLU A 224 0.75 3.41 23.74
N ILE A 225 1.62 3.10 22.77
CA ILE A 225 2.97 3.65 22.67
C ILE A 225 3.07 4.64 21.50
N TYR A 226 2.44 4.33 20.38
CA TYR A 226 2.56 5.08 19.13
C TYR A 226 1.42 6.10 18.95
N GLY A 227 1.61 7.07 18.04
CA GLY A 227 0.75 8.24 17.87
C GLY A 227 -0.01 8.29 16.55
N GLY A 228 -0.49 9.48 16.21
CA GLY A 228 -1.31 9.75 15.02
C GLY A 228 -0.56 9.56 13.70
N GLU A 229 0.76 9.69 13.70
CA GLU A 229 1.62 9.56 12.53
C GLU A 229 1.58 8.13 11.98
N HIS A 230 1.85 7.15 12.85
CA HIS A 230 1.78 5.73 12.50
C HIS A 230 0.34 5.28 12.24
N LEU A 231 -0.63 5.83 12.97
CA LEU A 231 -2.04 5.55 12.73
C LEU A 231 -2.45 5.97 11.31
N LEU A 232 -1.97 7.12 10.84
CA LEU A 232 -2.25 7.59 9.49
C LEU A 232 -1.67 6.64 8.43
N ARG A 233 -0.52 6.02 8.67
CA ARG A 233 0.04 4.98 7.78
C ARG A 233 -0.86 3.75 7.69
N LEU A 234 -1.54 3.36 8.78
CA LEU A 234 -2.51 2.26 8.73
C LEU A 234 -3.65 2.56 7.75
N PHE A 235 -4.11 3.82 7.67
CA PHE A 235 -5.15 4.21 6.72
C PHE A 235 -4.74 4.05 5.25
N VAL A 236 -3.44 4.11 4.95
CA VAL A 236 -2.90 3.80 3.61
C VAL A 236 -2.95 2.30 3.33
N GLN A 237 -2.81 1.46 4.36
CA GLN A 237 -2.78 0.00 4.24
C GLN A 237 -4.18 -0.65 4.28
N PHE A 238 -5.21 0.03 4.81
CA PHE A 238 -6.57 -0.51 4.90
C PHE A 238 -7.13 -1.07 3.59
N PRO A 239 -6.97 -0.44 2.41
CA PRO A 239 -7.42 -1.01 1.14
C PRO A 239 -6.91 -2.44 0.90
N MET A 240 -5.64 -2.69 1.20
CA MET A 240 -5.03 -4.02 1.07
C MET A 240 -5.54 -4.98 2.16
N LEU A 241 -5.64 -4.51 3.41
CA LEU A 241 -6.10 -5.33 4.53
C LEU A 241 -7.57 -5.77 4.37
N ILE A 242 -8.45 -4.88 3.90
CA ILE A 242 -9.88 -5.17 3.75
C ILE A 242 -10.12 -6.04 2.50
N ALA A 243 -9.28 -5.95 1.46
CA ALA A 243 -9.37 -6.84 0.29
C ALA A 243 -9.22 -8.33 0.66
N HIS A 244 -8.62 -8.64 1.81
CA HIS A 244 -8.50 -10.01 2.31
C HIS A 244 -9.69 -10.49 3.16
N THR A 245 -10.68 -9.63 3.43
CA THR A 245 -11.84 -9.95 4.27
C THR A 245 -13.04 -10.45 3.47
N GLN A 246 -13.84 -11.34 4.06
CA GLN A 246 -15.12 -11.79 3.51
C GLN A 246 -16.25 -10.94 4.11
N MET A 247 -16.48 -9.76 3.54
CA MET A 247 -17.57 -8.86 3.90
C MET A 247 -18.47 -8.63 2.69
N ASP A 248 -19.78 -8.46 2.93
CA ASP A 248 -20.71 -8.03 1.88
C ASP A 248 -20.50 -6.56 1.51
N GLN A 249 -21.06 -6.15 0.36
CA GLN A 249 -20.82 -4.82 -0.19
C GLN A 249 -21.37 -3.69 0.69
N ASP A 250 -22.46 -3.92 1.41
CA ASP A 250 -23.07 -2.90 2.28
C ASP A 250 -22.22 -2.70 3.54
N SER A 251 -21.72 -3.79 4.14
CA SER A 251 -20.77 -3.75 5.26
C SER A 251 -19.46 -3.06 4.87
N ILE A 252 -18.94 -3.33 3.66
CA ILE A 252 -17.75 -2.66 3.12
C ILE A 252 -17.97 -1.15 2.99
N ASN A 253 -19.14 -0.74 2.46
CA ASN A 253 -19.48 0.67 2.29
C ASN A 253 -19.61 1.37 3.66
N ALA A 254 -20.28 0.74 4.63
CA ALA A 254 -20.40 1.27 5.99
C ALA A 254 -19.03 1.42 6.68
N LEU A 255 -18.16 0.42 6.56
CA LEU A 255 -16.79 0.49 7.08
C LEU A 255 -16.03 1.65 6.42
N ARG A 256 -16.10 1.76 5.09
CA ARG A 256 -15.44 2.83 4.34
C ARG A 256 -15.90 4.21 4.78
N GLU A 257 -17.20 4.41 5.00
CA GLU A 257 -17.75 5.69 5.47
C GLU A 257 -17.20 6.07 6.84
N ASN A 258 -17.14 5.12 7.78
CA ASN A 258 -16.56 5.34 9.11
C ASN A 258 -15.05 5.66 9.03
N LEU A 259 -14.27 4.91 8.22
CA LEU A 259 -12.85 5.20 8.03
C LEU A 259 -12.60 6.59 7.44
N VAL A 260 -13.42 7.01 6.48
CA VAL A 260 -13.34 8.36 5.88
C VAL A 260 -13.73 9.43 6.90
N ASP A 261 -14.70 9.17 7.76
CA ASP A 261 -15.10 10.12 8.80
C ASP A 261 -14.01 10.29 9.88
N VAL A 262 -13.33 9.21 10.28
CA VAL A 262 -12.14 9.28 11.15
C VAL A 262 -11.06 10.15 10.49
N LEU A 263 -10.75 9.93 9.21
CA LEU A 263 -9.76 10.73 8.47
C LEU A 263 -10.14 12.22 8.39
N LYS A 264 -11.42 12.53 8.20
CA LYS A 264 -11.90 13.93 8.20
C LYS A 264 -11.74 14.58 9.58
N TRP A 265 -12.03 13.84 10.65
CA TRP A 265 -11.80 14.33 12.00
C TRP A 265 -10.31 14.54 12.29
N MET A 266 -9.47 13.57 11.93
CA MET A 266 -8.01 13.71 12.04
C MET A 266 -7.48 14.91 11.26
N GLN A 267 -8.01 15.17 10.05
CA GLN A 267 -7.66 16.35 9.26
C GLN A 267 -8.01 17.65 10.01
N LYS A 268 -9.19 17.72 10.63
CA LYS A 268 -9.63 18.90 11.39
C LYS A 268 -8.74 19.15 12.62
N ASN A 269 -8.29 18.08 13.26
CA ASN A 269 -7.50 18.11 14.50
C ASN A 269 -5.99 17.86 14.28
N HIS A 270 -5.50 17.90 13.04
CA HIS A 270 -4.13 17.47 12.69
C HIS A 270 -3.03 18.12 13.53
N LYS A 271 -3.17 19.40 13.91
CA LYS A 271 -2.18 20.13 14.71
C LYS A 271 -1.98 19.57 16.12
N GLU A 272 -3.02 18.94 16.68
CA GLU A 272 -2.98 18.34 18.01
C GLU A 272 -2.56 16.87 17.94
N LEU A 273 -2.92 16.19 16.85
CA LEU A 273 -2.71 14.75 16.69
C LEU A 273 -1.37 14.38 16.06
N LEU A 274 -0.79 15.26 15.23
CA LEU A 274 0.43 15.02 14.45
C LEU A 274 1.52 16.00 14.87
N LEU A 275 2.73 15.49 15.05
CA LEU A 275 3.91 16.30 15.31
C LEU A 275 4.34 17.08 14.07
N SER A 276 4.71 18.34 14.28
CA SER A 276 5.33 19.17 13.24
C SER A 276 6.82 18.92 13.09
N GLU A 277 7.50 18.50 14.18
CA GLU A 277 8.95 18.30 14.22
C GLU A 277 9.28 16.96 14.87
N TYR A 278 10.23 16.23 14.28
CA TYR A 278 10.71 14.92 14.74
C TYR A 278 12.10 15.08 15.38
N GLU A 279 12.49 14.12 16.21
CA GLU A 279 13.79 14.15 16.87
C GLU A 279 14.87 13.58 15.96
N ASN A 280 16.02 14.26 15.88
CA ASN A 280 17.18 13.73 15.16
C ASN A 280 17.69 12.46 15.86
N ALA A 281 17.87 11.38 15.10
CA ALA A 281 18.44 10.17 15.66
C ALA A 281 19.88 10.39 16.11
N SER A 282 20.20 9.90 17.32
CA SER A 282 21.56 10.02 17.87
C SER A 282 22.62 9.35 16.97
N PRO A 283 23.87 9.82 17.00
CA PRO A 283 24.95 9.17 16.23
C PRO A 283 25.11 7.68 16.56
N ALA A 284 24.90 7.30 17.83
CA ALA A 284 24.91 5.91 18.28
C ALA A 284 23.79 5.11 17.59
N TYR A 285 22.56 5.64 17.56
CA TYR A 285 21.44 5.00 16.86
C TYR A 285 21.73 4.82 15.36
N GLN A 286 22.24 5.86 14.70
CA GLN A 286 22.57 5.79 13.27
C GLN A 286 23.64 4.74 12.97
N SER A 287 24.62 4.56 13.87
CA SER A 287 25.65 3.52 13.70
C SER A 287 25.06 2.11 13.74
N ILE A 288 24.11 1.86 14.65
CA ILE A 288 23.44 0.56 14.81
C ILE A 288 22.54 0.24 13.61
N VAL A 289 21.90 1.24 13.02
CA VAL A 289 21.01 1.01 11.86
C VAL A 289 21.80 0.84 10.55
N LYS A 290 23.03 1.35 10.49
CA LYS A 290 23.92 1.23 9.32
C LYS A 290 24.74 -0.06 9.32
N SER A 291 24.98 -0.67 10.49
CA SER A 291 25.63 -1.98 10.65
C SER A 291 24.71 -3.12 10.23
#